data_AF-A0A430R286-F1
#
_entry.id   AF-A0A430R286-F1
#
_cell.length_a   1.000
_cell.length_b   1.000
_cell.length_c   1.000
_cell.angle_alpha   90.00
_cell.angle_beta   90.00
_cell.angle_gamma   90.00
#
_symmetry.space_group_name_H-M   'P 1'
#
loop_
_entity.id
_entity.type
_entity.pdbx_description
1 polymer ?
#
loop_
_entity_poly.entity_id
_entity_poly.type
_entity_poly.pdbx_seq_one_letter_code
_entity_poly.pdbx_strand_id
1 'polypeptide(L)' 'VVLGVDREGVLVGTGEGAIRLLEVQPEGKRPMPAADWARGYGVVPGTRLD' A
#
# COMPACT_ATOMS: atom_id res chain seq x y z
N VAL A 1 -1.41 9.11 -3.02
CA VAL A 1 -0.21 8.62 -3.76
C VAL A 1 0.64 7.81 -2.81
N VAL A 2 1.29 6.74 -3.26
CA VAL A 2 2.20 5.96 -2.41
C VAL A 2 3.48 6.78 -2.17
N LEU A 3 3.81 6.97 -0.90
CA LEU A 3 4.99 7.72 -0.44
C LEU A 3 6.14 6.80 -0.05
N GLY A 4 5.84 5.58 0.40
CA GLY A 4 6.83 4.63 0.88
C GLY A 4 6.26 3.21 0.95
N VAL A 5 7.14 2.23 0.77
CA VAL A 5 6.85 0.81 0.99
C VAL A 5 7.99 0.25 1.82
N ASP A 6 7.67 -0.28 3.00
CA ASP A 6 8.63 -0.88 3.91
C ASP A 6 8.04 -2.16 4.54
N ARG A 7 8.73 -2.76 5.51
CA ARG A 7 8.26 -3.98 6.19
C ARG A 7 7.00 -3.76 7.04
N GLU A 8 6.73 -2.53 7.45
CA GLU A 8 5.59 -2.17 8.31
C GLU A 8 4.35 -1.88 7.47
N GLY A 9 4.48 -1.62 6.17
CA GLY A 9 3.35 -1.50 5.25
C GLY A 9 3.59 -0.53 4.10
N VAL A 10 2.49 0.06 3.63
CA VAL A 10 2.49 1.05 2.53
C VAL A 10 2.05 2.40 3.08
N LEU A 11 2.92 3.39 3.03
CA LEU A 11 2.60 4.76 3.40
C LEU A 11 1.94 5.46 2.21
N VAL A 12 0.72 5.94 2.38
CA VAL A 12 -0.08 6.60 1.34
C VAL A 12 -0.39 8.03 1.78
N GLY A 13 0.02 8.99 0.95
CA GLY A 13 -0.37 10.39 1.12
C GLY A 13 -1.85 10.57 0.79
N THR A 14 -2.54 11.29 1.66
CA THR A 14 -3.96 11.64 1.57
C THR A 14 -4.11 13.14 1.25
N GLY A 15 -5.30 13.72 1.40
CA GLY A 15 -5.50 15.17 1.25
C GLY A 15 -4.73 15.99 2.29
N GLU A 16 -4.56 15.45 3.50
CA GLU A 16 -3.73 16.02 4.55
C GLU A 16 -3.00 14.90 5.30
N GLY A 17 -1.66 14.98 5.34
CA GLY A 17 -0.82 13.97 5.96
C GLY A 17 -0.76 12.65 5.18
N ALA A 18 -0.54 11.56 5.91
CA ALA A 18 -0.40 10.22 5.34
C ALA A 18 -0.97 9.15 6.27
N ILE A 19 -1.45 8.06 5.68
CA ILE A 19 -1.87 6.86 6.39
C ILE A 19 -0.96 5.70 6.03
N ARG A 20 -0.75 4.77 6.96
CA ARG A 20 -0.04 3.52 6.71
C ARG A 20 -1.05 2.40 6.55
N LEU A 21 -1.11 1.81 5.36
CA LEU A 21 -1.82 0.57 5.11
C LEU A 21 -1.00 -0.57 5.71
N LEU A 22 -1.57 -1.30 6.66
CA LEU A 22 -0.96 -2.47 7.30
C LEU A 22 -1.40 -3.75 6.61
N GLU A 23 -2.68 -3.82 6.27
CA GLU A 23 -3.35 -4.93 5.60
C GLU A 23 -4.16 -4.40 4.43
N VAL A 24 -4.27 -5.19 3.38
CA VAL A 24 -5.12 -4.94 2.21
C VAL A 24 -5.83 -6.22 1.80
N GLN A 25 -6.95 -6.07 1.10
CA GLN A 25 -7.66 -7.19 0.49
C GLN A 25 -7.82 -6.95 -1.01
N PRO A 26 -6.96 -7.55 -1.85
CA PRO A 26 -7.17 -7.54 -3.30
C PRO A 26 -8.46 -8.28 -3.66
N GLU A 27 -9.09 -7.89 -4.77
CA GLU A 27 -10.31 -8.53 -5.26
C GLU A 27 -10.14 -10.05 -5.40
N GLY A 28 -11.09 -10.81 -4.86
CA GLY A 28 -11.06 -12.28 -4.89
C GLY A 28 -9.94 -12.94 -4.07
N LYS A 29 -9.21 -12.18 -3.23
CA LYS A 29 -8.17 -12.70 -2.33
C LYS A 29 -8.56 -12.55 -0.86
N ARG A 30 -7.89 -13.32 0.00
CA ARG A 30 -7.94 -13.11 1.46
C ARG A 30 -7.15 -11.84 1.82
N PRO A 31 -7.48 -11.17 2.94
CA PRO A 31 -6.66 -10.10 3.47
C PRO A 31 -5.20 -10.54 3.67
N MET A 32 -4.26 -9.62 3.43
CA MET A 32 -2.82 -9.89 3.51
C MET A 32 -2.03 -8.62 3.87
N PRO A 33 -0.79 -8.76 4.37
CA PRO A 33 0.07 -7.61 4.67
C PRO A 33 0.24 -6.71 3.44
N ALA A 34 0.08 -5.40 3.64
CA ALA A 34 0.16 -4.42 2.56
C ALA A 34 1.54 -4.40 1.90
N ALA A 35 2.60 -4.67 2.65
CA ALA A 35 3.97 -4.76 2.12
C ALA A 35 4.13 -5.93 1.13
N ASP A 36 3.47 -7.06 1.38
CA ASP A 36 3.54 -8.24 0.51
C ASP A 36 2.72 -8.03 -0.76
N TRP A 37 1.53 -7.45 -0.60
CA TRP A 37 0.74 -6.98 -1.73
C TRP A 37 1.55 -6.00 -2.60
N ALA A 38 2.19 -4.99 -2.00
CA ALA A 38 2.93 -3.99 -2.75
C ALA A 38 4.07 -4.60 -3.60
N ARG A 39 4.82 -5.55 -3.02
CA ARG A 39 5.88 -6.28 -3.75
C ARG A 39 5.31 -7.11 -4.90
N GLY A 40 4.21 -7.81 -4.67
CA GLY A 40 3.60 -8.68 -5.68
C GLY A 40 2.94 -7.93 -6.83
N TYR A 41 2.44 -6.72 -6.58
CA TYR A 41 1.70 -5.91 -7.56
C TYR A 41 2.50 -4.73 -8.11
N GLY A 42 3.79 -4.62 -7.81
CA GLY A 42 4.67 -3.57 -8.34
C GLY A 42 4.33 -2.17 -7.83
N VAL A 43 3.75 -2.07 -6.64
CA VAL A 43 3.42 -0.79 -5.99
C VAL A 43 4.70 -0.22 -5.40
N VAL A 44 5.05 0.99 -5.84
CA VAL A 44 6.29 1.67 -5.47
C VAL A 44 6.00 3.14 -5.10
N PRO A 45 6.92 3.85 -4.45
CA PRO A 45 6.77 5.29 -4.27
C PRO A 45 6.48 6.00 -5.60
N GLY A 46 5.45 6.86 -5.61
CA GLY A 46 4.93 7.52 -6.81
C GLY A 46 3.74 6.82 -7.46
N THR A 47 3.45 5.55 -7.14
CA THR A 47 2.23 4.87 -7.61
C THR A 47 0.98 5.63 -7.15
N ARG A 48 0.06 5.89 -8.09
CA ARG A 48 -1.28 6.39 -7.78
C ARG A 48 -2.20 5.20 -7.54
N LEU A 49 -3.07 5.34 -6.54
CA LEU A 49 -4.12 4.38 -6.23
C LEU A 49 -5.42 5.02 -6.71
N ASP A 50 -6.08 4.39 -7.65
CA ASP A 50 -7.28 4.83 -8.37
C ASP A 50 -8.38 3.76 -8.31
#